data_AF-A0A1E7YTC8-F1
#
_entry.id   AF-A0A1E7YTC8-F1
#
_cell.length_a   1.000
_cell.length_b   1.000
_cell.length_c   1.000
_cell.angle_alpha   90.00
_cell.angle_beta   90.00
_cell.angle_gamma   90.00
#
_symmetry.space_group_name_H-M   'P 1'
#
loop_
_entity.id
_entity.type
_entity.pdbx_description
1 polymer ?
#
loop_
_entity_poly.entity_id
_entity_poly.type
_entity_poly.pdbx_seq_one_letter_code
_entity_poly.pdbx_strand_id
1 'polypeptide(L)'
;MEPSPSQKMQSLILRSLAQKGQRKAAEAIGVHESALSRFVAGDGGLKFEQICDLFSYLDIHPEYLGDGEKTTIKAENLRALRILARAAMEEGVSL
;
A
#
# COMPACT_ATOMS: atom_id res chain seq x y z
N MET A 1 18.54 -3.60 -17.25
CA MET A 1 18.23 -4.08 -15.88
C MET A 1 16.73 -4.00 -15.72
N GLU A 2 16.09 -5.08 -15.31
CA GLU A 2 14.67 -5.06 -14.94
C GLU A 2 14.47 -4.20 -13.69
N PRO A 3 13.45 -3.33 -13.62
CA PRO A 3 13.19 -2.52 -12.43
C PRO A 3 12.79 -3.40 -11.25
N SER A 4 13.27 -3.06 -10.05
CA SER A 4 12.92 -3.80 -8.83
C SER A 4 11.42 -3.71 -8.53
N PRO A 5 10.84 -4.65 -7.76
CA PRO A 5 9.44 -4.59 -7.37
C PRO A 5 9.06 -3.26 -6.70
N SER A 6 9.93 -2.73 -5.85
CA SER A 6 9.73 -1.42 -5.19
C SER A 6 9.69 -0.26 -6.20
N GLN A 7 10.53 -0.28 -7.23
CA GLN A 7 10.52 0.72 -8.30
C GLN A 7 9.26 0.61 -9.16
N LYS A 8 8.78 -0.61 -9.44
CA LYS A 8 7.52 -0.86 -10.15
C LYS A 8 6.33 -0.31 -9.35
N MET A 9 6.31 -0.56 -8.04
CA MET A 9 5.27 -0.05 -7.14
C MET A 9 5.25 1.48 -7.08
N GLN A 10 6.40 2.13 -6.85
CA GLN A 10 6.49 3.59 -6.86
C GLN A 10 6.01 4.19 -8.18
N SER A 11 6.38 3.57 -9.32
CA SER A 11 5.93 4.01 -10.64
C SER A 11 4.42 3.85 -10.85
N LEU A 12 3.79 2.82 -10.26
CA LEU A 12 2.33 2.63 -10.29
C LEU A 12 1.62 3.69 -9.45
N ILE A 13 2.13 3.96 -8.24
CA ILE A 13 1.59 4.99 -7.34
C ILE A 13 1.67 6.36 -8.01
N LEU A 14 2.83 6.74 -8.55
CA LEU A 14 3.04 8.03 -9.22
C LEU A 14 2.12 8.22 -10.43
N ARG A 15 1.98 7.19 -11.29
CA ARG A 15 1.07 7.25 -12.44
C ARG A 15 -0.38 7.43 -12.01
N SER A 16 -0.81 6.71 -10.98
CA SER A 16 -2.19 6.78 -10.48
C SER A 16 -2.46 8.13 -9.80
N LEU A 17 -1.50 8.65 -9.04
CA LEU A 17 -1.57 9.98 -8.43
C LEU A 17 -1.63 11.10 -9.47
N ALA A 18 -0.87 10.98 -10.57
CA ALA A 18 -0.92 11.95 -11.66
C ALA A 18 -2.30 12.01 -12.33
N GLN A 19 -3.01 10.88 -12.38
CA GLN A 19 -4.37 10.81 -12.95
C GLN A 19 -5.46 11.26 -11.97
N LYS A 20 -5.42 10.77 -10.71
CA LYS A 20 -6.46 11.04 -9.71
C LYS A 20 -6.24 12.32 -8.89
N GLY A 21 -5.03 12.88 -8.94
CA GLY A 21 -4.61 14.07 -8.23
C GLY A 21 -4.09 13.77 -6.82
N GLN A 22 -2.89 14.28 -6.51
CA GLN A 22 -2.21 14.05 -5.24
C GLN A 22 -2.98 14.62 -4.05
N ARG A 23 -3.49 15.85 -4.16
CA ARG A 23 -4.30 16.47 -3.10
C ARG A 23 -5.55 15.65 -2.75
N LYS A 24 -6.28 15.18 -3.75
CA LYS A 24 -7.48 14.36 -3.54
C LYS A 24 -7.15 13.01 -2.91
N ALA A 25 -6.05 12.39 -3.31
CA ALA A 25 -5.56 11.17 -2.68
C ALA A 25 -5.18 11.40 -1.20
N ALA A 26 -4.53 12.52 -0.88
CA ALA A 26 -4.19 12.87 0.49
C ALA A 26 -5.44 13.10 1.36
N GLU A 27 -6.44 13.80 0.82
CA GLU A 27 -7.74 14.00 1.46
C GLU A 27 -8.47 12.66 1.69
N ALA A 28 -8.44 11.75 0.71
CA ALA A 28 -9.09 10.43 0.79
C ALA A 28 -8.53 9.54 1.90
N ILE A 29 -7.23 9.68 2.24
CA ILE A 29 -6.57 8.91 3.30
C ILE A 29 -6.38 9.70 4.60
N GLY A 30 -6.98 10.89 4.69
CA GLY A 30 -6.95 11.72 5.90
C GLY A 30 -5.57 12.27 6.28
N VAL A 31 -4.69 12.53 5.30
CA VAL A 31 -3.35 13.10 5.54
C VAL A 31 -3.13 14.43 4.84
N HIS A 32 -2.14 15.18 5.31
CA HIS A 32 -1.68 16.37 4.61
C HIS A 32 -0.95 15.99 3.32
N GLU A 33 -1.10 16.80 2.26
CA GLU A 33 -0.46 16.57 0.95
C GLU A 33 1.06 16.40 1.05
N SER A 34 1.71 17.16 1.93
CA SER A 34 3.16 17.05 2.19
C SER A 34 3.57 15.75 2.88
N ALA A 35 2.68 15.06 3.58
CA ALA A 35 2.94 13.73 4.15
C ALA A 35 2.92 12.67 3.05
N LEU A 36 1.92 12.72 2.16
CA LEU A 36 1.85 11.85 0.99
C LEU A 36 3.06 12.08 0.05
N SER A 37 3.46 13.33 -0.17
CA SER A 37 4.64 13.66 -0.97
C SER A 37 5.92 13.03 -0.41
N ARG A 38 6.12 13.08 0.92
CA ARG A 38 7.28 12.50 1.59
C ARG A 38 7.27 10.97 1.51
N PHE A 39 6.10 10.35 1.68
CA PHE A 39 5.94 8.91 1.50
C PHE A 39 6.35 8.45 0.09
N VAL A 40 5.86 9.13 -0.95
CA VAL A 40 6.18 8.79 -2.35
C VAL A 40 7.67 9.00 -2.66
N ALA A 41 8.30 10.02 -2.07
CA ALA A 41 9.74 10.27 -2.19
C ALA A 41 10.61 9.25 -1.42
N GLY A 42 10.01 8.44 -0.53
CA GLY A 42 10.74 7.51 0.34
C GLY A 42 11.30 8.14 1.63
N ASP A 43 11.03 9.43 1.87
CA ASP A 43 11.53 10.21 3.01
C ASP A 43 10.51 10.32 4.16
N GLY A 44 9.44 9.52 4.12
CA GLY A 44 8.36 9.55 5.11
C GLY A 44 7.59 8.23 5.19
N GLY A 45 6.77 8.10 6.22
CA GLY A 45 5.95 6.91 6.47
C GLY A 45 4.48 7.25 6.58
N LEU A 46 3.65 6.38 6.01
CA LEU A 46 2.21 6.33 6.29
C LEU A 46 1.94 5.16 7.25
N LYS A 47 0.85 5.24 8.00
CA LYS A 47 0.34 4.09 8.73
C LYS A 47 -0.13 3.02 7.75
N PHE A 48 -0.17 1.77 8.19
CA PHE A 48 -0.61 0.66 7.36
C PHE A 48 -2.03 0.88 6.80
N GLU A 49 -2.98 1.28 7.65
CA GLU A 49 -4.36 1.63 7.24
C GLU A 49 -4.37 2.69 6.14
N GLN A 50 -3.56 3.74 6.27
CA GLN A 50 -3.46 4.80 5.26
C GLN A 50 -2.85 4.32 3.93
N ILE A 51 -1.98 3.31 3.97
CA ILE A 51 -1.43 2.67 2.77
C ILE A 51 -2.52 1.84 2.09
N CYS A 52 -3.30 1.09 2.85
CA CYS A 52 -4.46 0.35 2.35
C CYS A 52 -5.49 1.30 1.70
N ASP A 53 -5.86 2.37 2.40
CA ASP A 53 -6.78 3.39 1.89
C ASP A 53 -6.24 4.05 0.61
N LEU A 54 -4.93 4.31 0.56
CA LEU A 54 -4.28 4.88 -0.62
C LEU A 54 -4.35 3.92 -1.80
N PHE A 55 -4.08 2.63 -1.58
CA PHE A 55 -4.14 1.63 -2.66
C PHE A 55 -5.56 1.43 -3.14
N SER A 56 -6.54 1.36 -2.24
CA SER A 56 -7.96 1.31 -2.58
C SER A 56 -8.39 2.55 -3.38
N TYR A 57 -8.03 3.76 -2.93
CA TYR A 57 -8.34 4.99 -3.65
C TYR A 57 -7.67 5.05 -5.02
N LEU A 58 -6.42 4.59 -5.14
CA LEU A 58 -5.68 4.57 -6.39
C LEU A 58 -6.07 3.40 -7.31
N ASP A 59 -6.91 2.48 -6.84
CA ASP A 59 -7.26 1.24 -7.53
C ASP A 59 -6.01 0.41 -7.89
N ILE A 60 -5.07 0.32 -6.94
CA ILE A 60 -3.83 -0.47 -7.07
C ILE A 60 -4.04 -1.82 -6.39
N HIS A 61 -4.08 -2.88 -7.19
CA HIS A 61 -4.20 -4.24 -6.69
C HIS A 61 -2.83 -4.93 -6.62
N PRO A 62 -2.56 -5.76 -5.60
CA PRO A 62 -1.29 -6.49 -5.46
C PRO A 62 -0.95 -7.35 -6.69
N GLU A 63 -1.97 -7.80 -7.42
CA GLU A 63 -1.85 -8.59 -8.66
C GLU A 63 -1.07 -7.84 -9.76
N TYR A 64 -1.08 -6.51 -9.75
CA TYR A 64 -0.36 -5.67 -10.73
C TYR A 64 1.15 -5.70 -10.56
N LEU A 65 1.65 -6.23 -9.45
CA LEU A 65 3.08 -6.39 -9.19
C LEU A 65 3.65 -7.65 -9.84
N GLY A 66 2.80 -8.51 -10.41
CA GLY A 66 3.16 -9.84 -10.90
C GLY A 66 3.52 -10.80 -9.77
N ASP A 67 4.06 -11.97 -10.12
CA ASP A 67 4.76 -12.85 -9.17
C ASP A 67 6.04 -12.14 -8.69
N GLY A 68 5.87 -11.25 -7.73
CA GLY A 68 6.94 -10.47 -7.12
C GLY A 68 7.92 -11.36 -6.34
N GLU A 69 9.09 -10.80 -6.03
CA GLU A 69 10.09 -11.44 -5.18
C GLU A 69 9.43 -12.02 -3.92
N LYS A 70 9.53 -13.34 -3.76
CA LYS A 70 9.08 -14.03 -2.56
C LYS A 70 9.94 -13.55 -1.41
N THR A 71 9.37 -12.78 -0.50
CA THR A 71 10.05 -12.45 0.76
C THR A 71 9.73 -13.51 1.81
N THR A 72 10.78 -13.99 2.49
CA THR A 72 10.62 -14.99 3.53
C THR A 72 10.32 -14.27 4.83
N ILE A 73 9.13 -14.48 5.37
CA ILE A 73 8.80 -14.05 6.74
C ILE A 73 9.01 -15.21 7.71
N LYS A 74 9.33 -14.91 8.96
CA LYS A 74 9.40 -15.93 10.00
C LYS A 74 8.05 -16.63 10.17
N ALA A 75 8.08 -17.91 10.49
CA ALA A 75 6.86 -18.71 10.68
C ALA A 75 5.93 -18.14 11.78
N GLU A 76 6.51 -17.51 12.81
CA GLU A 76 5.76 -16.81 13.88
C GLU A 76 4.96 -15.63 13.33
N ASN A 77 5.55 -14.82 12.44
CA ASN A 77 4.90 -13.69 11.81
C ASN A 77 3.78 -14.15 10.85
N LEU A 78 4.01 -15.24 10.11
CA LEU A 78 2.97 -15.83 9.26
C LEU A 78 1.78 -16.34 10.10
N ARG A 79 2.04 -16.98 11.25
CA ARG A 79 0.96 -17.40 12.15
C ARG A 79 0.19 -16.20 12.72
N ALA A 80 0.89 -15.15 13.15
CA ALA A 80 0.26 -13.94 13.65
C ALA A 80 -0.63 -13.29 12.58
N LEU A 81 -0.12 -13.14 11.35
CA LEU A 81 -0.89 -12.62 10.22
C LEU A 81 -2.14 -13.45 9.93
N ARG A 82 -2.04 -14.79 9.99
CA ARG A 82 -3.18 -15.70 9.79
C ARG A 82 -4.25 -15.55 10.88
N ILE A 83 -3.83 -15.39 12.13
CA ILE A 83 -4.75 -15.18 13.25
C ILE A 83 -5.48 -13.84 13.09
N LEU A 84 -4.73 -12.76 12.78
CA LEU A 84 -5.29 -11.43 12.57
C LEU A 84 -6.26 -11.39 11.37
N ALA A 85 -5.87 -11.99 10.24
CA ALA A 85 -6.72 -12.06 9.06
C ALA A 85 -8.02 -12.83 9.34
N ARG A 86 -7.94 -13.95 10.09
CA ARG A 86 -9.11 -14.73 10.46
C ARG A 86 -10.04 -13.96 11.40
N ALA A 87 -9.49 -13.27 12.39
CA ALA A 87 -10.27 -12.43 13.30
C ALA A 87 -11.00 -11.31 12.54
N ALA A 88 -10.32 -10.63 11.61
CA ALA A 88 -10.94 -9.59 10.78
C ALA A 88 -12.09 -10.12 9.91
N MET A 89 -11.97 -11.34 9.37
CA MET A 89 -13.04 -12.00 8.60
C MET A 89 -14.22 -12.43 9.47
N GLU A 90 -13.98 -12.88 10.70
CA GLU A 90 -15.03 -13.30 11.64
C GLU A 90 -15.80 -12.10 12.23
N GLU A 91 -15.16 -10.93 12.36
CA GLU A 91 -15.79 -9.68 12.81
C GLU A 91 -16.53 -8.92 11.69
N GLY A 92 -16.50 -9.38 10.44
CA GLY A 92 -17.12 -8.69 9.31
C GLY A 92 -16.48 -7.34 9.00
N VAL A 93 -15.23 -7.13 9.42
CA VAL A 93 -14.47 -5.91 9.14
C VAL A 93 -13.88 -6.04 7.75
N SER A 94 -14.44 -5.29 6.80
CA SER A 94 -13.81 -5.09 5.49
C SER A 94 -12.54 -4.28 5.72
N LEU A 95 -11.38 -4.94 5.66
CA LEU A 95 -10.07 -4.30 5.52
C LEU A 95 -9.94 -3.62 4.15
#